data_AF-A0A2W6NNM1-F1
#
_entry.id   AF-A0A2W6NNM1-F1
#
_cell.length_a   1.000
_cell.length_b   1.000
_cell.length_c   1.000
_cell.angle_alpha   90.00
_cell.angle_beta   90.00
_cell.angle_gamma   90.00
#
_symmetry.space_group_name_H-M   'P 1'
#
loop_
_entity.id
_entity.type
_entity.pdbx_description
1 polymer ?
#
loop_
_entity_poly.entity_id
_entity_poly.type
_entity_poly.pdbx_seq_one_letter_code
_entity_poly.pdbx_strand_id
1 'polypeptide(L)'
;MLEVLLSLLLALSIGNIGQVGFESASQAREAKNTTKIESVKVEKSVEPKKVTQKEIKQVKATTSKKSDEDYDWMYFELTAYSNHENSTGKNKGDTDYGITASGEKTKEGVTIAADWRVLPKGTRVYIDGVGERVVQDKGGAIKNKRIDVYFESEREALNFGRKKHVKVRIID
;
A
#
# COMPACT_ATOMS: atom_id res chain seq x y z
N MET A 1 18.29 -24.75 -42.02
CA MET A 1 18.71 -23.71 -41.06
C MET A 1 19.14 -22.48 -41.85
N LEU A 2 18.22 -21.80 -42.54
CA LEU A 2 18.47 -20.49 -43.20
C LEU A 2 17.19 -19.74 -43.65
N GLU A 3 16.01 -20.04 -43.08
CA GLU A 3 14.71 -19.52 -43.55
C GLU A 3 13.98 -18.65 -42.51
N VAL A 4 14.65 -18.23 -41.42
CA VAL A 4 13.97 -17.49 -40.31
C VAL A 4 14.42 -16.02 -40.20
N LEU A 5 15.32 -15.54 -41.06
CA LEU A 5 15.97 -14.23 -40.89
C LEU A 5 15.44 -13.07 -41.76
N LEU A 6 14.39 -13.27 -42.56
CA LEU A 6 13.93 -12.24 -43.52
C LEU A 6 12.69 -11.41 -43.08
N SER A 7 12.12 -11.65 -41.90
CA SER A 7 10.88 -10.97 -41.47
C SER A 7 11.05 -9.78 -40.51
N LEU A 8 12.27 -9.28 -40.27
CA LEU A 8 12.54 -8.25 -39.25
C LEU A 8 12.86 -6.82 -39.77
N LEU A 9 12.63 -6.48 -41.04
CA LEU A 9 13.12 -5.19 -41.56
C LEU A 9 12.16 -4.41 -42.48
N LEU A 10 10.85 -4.39 -42.19
CA LEU A 10 9.92 -3.52 -42.95
C LEU A 10 8.81 -2.86 -42.12
N ALA A 11 9.17 -2.18 -41.03
CA ALA A 11 8.24 -1.26 -40.35
C ALA A 11 8.96 -0.01 -39.82
N LEU A 12 9.47 0.83 -40.72
CA LEU A 12 9.91 2.20 -40.43
C LEU A 12 9.42 3.13 -41.55
N SER A 13 8.21 3.66 -41.39
CA SER A 13 7.61 4.79 -42.13
C SER A 13 6.18 4.97 -41.57
N ILE A 14 5.59 6.13 -41.22
CA ILE A 14 5.76 7.53 -41.62
C ILE A 14 5.18 8.42 -40.49
N GLY A 15 5.82 9.58 -40.25
CA GLY A 15 5.17 10.90 -40.06
C GLY A 15 4.32 11.18 -38.83
N ASN A 16 4.78 12.13 -38.01
CA ASN A 16 3.86 13.05 -37.34
C ASN A 16 4.45 14.48 -37.40
N ILE A 17 3.92 15.28 -38.31
CA ILE A 17 4.07 16.74 -38.38
C ILE A 17 2.77 17.31 -37.82
N GLY A 18 2.87 18.14 -36.78
CA GLY A 18 1.73 18.87 -36.22
C GLY A 18 2.17 19.86 -35.15
N GLN A 19 2.36 21.12 -35.57
CA GLN A 19 2.41 22.29 -34.69
C GLN A 19 1.07 22.47 -33.95
N VAL A 20 1.12 23.02 -32.73
CA VAL A 20 0.44 24.23 -32.20
C VAL A 20 0.63 24.17 -30.68
N GLY A 21 1.05 25.19 -29.95
CA GLY A 21 0.54 26.56 -29.94
C GLY A 21 0.30 26.86 -28.45
N PHE A 22 1.08 27.80 -27.94
CA PHE A 22 1.14 28.27 -26.55
C PHE A 22 -0.14 29.02 -26.16
N GLU A 23 -0.33 29.24 -24.85
CA GLU A 23 -1.38 30.04 -24.14
C GLU A 23 -2.55 29.25 -23.56
N SER A 24 -3.10 29.55 -22.38
CA SER A 24 -2.69 30.28 -21.16
C SER A 24 -3.85 30.09 -20.14
N ALA A 25 -3.69 30.58 -18.91
CA ALA A 25 -4.70 30.67 -17.84
C ALA A 25 -4.81 29.48 -16.85
N SER A 26 -3.78 29.30 -16.01
CA SER A 26 -4.00 28.86 -14.62
C SER A 26 -4.11 30.08 -13.70
N GLN A 27 -5.22 30.13 -12.98
CA GLN A 27 -5.62 31.20 -12.08
C GLN A 27 -4.79 31.17 -10.81
N ALA A 28 -4.22 32.32 -10.45
CA ALA A 28 -3.50 32.56 -9.21
C ALA A 28 -4.47 32.79 -8.04
N ARG A 29 -4.34 31.96 -7.00
CA ARG A 29 -4.73 32.23 -5.60
C ARG A 29 -3.57 31.73 -4.74
N GLU A 30 -2.74 32.63 -4.23
CA GLU A 30 -2.82 33.20 -2.88
C GLU A 30 -2.21 32.27 -1.81
N ALA A 31 -0.99 32.61 -1.38
CA ALA A 31 -0.55 32.65 0.02
C ALA A 31 0.96 32.93 0.07
N LYS A 32 1.31 34.20 0.28
CA LYS A 32 2.66 34.62 0.65
C LYS A 32 2.85 34.28 2.13
N ASN A 33 3.69 33.30 2.43
CA ASN A 33 4.28 33.18 3.77
C ASN A 33 5.79 32.99 3.63
N THR A 34 6.49 34.12 3.58
CA THR A 34 7.95 34.19 3.57
C THR A 34 8.44 34.20 5.02
N THR A 35 8.91 33.05 5.48
CA THR A 35 9.70 32.94 6.71
C THR A 35 11.05 33.62 6.50
N LYS A 36 11.19 34.80 7.09
CA LYS A 36 12.45 35.54 7.19
C LYS A 36 13.28 34.93 8.32
N ILE A 37 14.47 34.48 7.98
CA ILE A 37 15.50 33.98 8.90
C ILE A 37 16.42 35.16 9.27
N GLU A 38 16.94 35.09 10.50
CA GLU A 38 18.10 35.80 11.09
C GLU A 38 17.90 37.21 11.69
N SER A 39 18.00 37.29 13.01
CA SER A 39 19.27 37.72 13.65
C SER A 39 19.27 37.43 15.17
N VAL A 40 20.45 37.01 15.62
CA VAL A 40 20.83 36.53 16.96
C VAL A 40 21.47 37.66 17.77
N LYS A 41 21.20 37.76 19.10
CA LYS A 41 22.18 38.07 20.17
C LYS A 41 21.51 37.87 21.56
N VAL A 42 21.72 36.75 22.26
CA VAL A 42 22.80 36.41 23.24
C VAL A 42 22.77 37.25 24.52
N GLU A 43 22.42 36.59 25.64
CA GLU A 43 22.99 36.59 27.01
C GLU A 43 21.89 36.21 28.03
N LYS A 44 22.05 35.45 29.11
CA LYS A 44 23.01 34.49 29.68
C LYS A 44 22.35 34.00 31.00
N SER A 45 22.73 32.83 31.52
CA SER A 45 22.35 32.25 32.84
C SER A 45 21.01 31.49 32.78
N VAL A 46 20.91 30.17 33.03
CA VAL A 46 21.31 29.43 34.23
C VAL A 46 21.70 27.96 33.89
N GLU A 47 22.54 27.39 34.76
CA GLU A 47 23.36 26.17 34.68
C GLU A 47 22.70 24.79 34.43
N PRO A 48 23.52 23.80 33.99
CA PRO A 48 23.11 22.44 33.67
C PRO A 48 23.08 21.55 34.91
N LYS A 49 21.88 21.12 35.35
CA LYS A 49 21.76 19.98 36.27
C LYS A 49 21.86 18.67 35.49
N LYS A 50 23.08 18.14 35.51
CA LYS A 50 23.50 16.75 35.34
C LYS A 50 22.48 15.77 35.95
N VAL A 51 21.62 15.18 35.12
CA VAL A 51 20.84 14.00 35.50
C VAL A 51 21.69 12.77 35.17
N THR A 52 22.07 12.12 36.25
CA THR A 52 22.98 10.99 36.39
C THR A 52 22.63 9.82 35.46
N GLN A 53 23.60 9.46 34.61
CA GLN A 53 23.71 8.14 34.01
C GLN A 53 24.07 7.11 35.10
N LYS A 54 23.06 6.53 35.75
CA LYS A 54 23.19 5.24 36.42
C LYS A 54 21.79 4.64 36.53
N GLU A 55 21.66 3.46 35.94
CA GLU A 55 20.62 2.46 36.24
C GLU A 55 19.25 2.58 35.52
N ILE A 56 19.26 2.31 34.20
CA ILE A 56 18.26 1.42 33.58
C ILE A 56 19.01 0.45 32.64
N LYS A 57 19.88 -0.37 33.23
CA LYS A 57 20.24 -1.68 32.66
C LYS A 57 19.13 -2.62 33.10
N GLN A 58 18.18 -2.92 32.22
CA GLN A 58 17.38 -4.15 32.10
C GLN A 58 16.01 -3.86 31.47
N VAL A 59 15.99 -3.52 30.19
CA VAL A 59 14.97 -4.08 29.28
C VAL A 59 15.70 -4.47 28.00
N LYS A 60 16.68 -5.37 28.13
CA LYS A 60 17.15 -6.14 27.00
C LYS A 60 16.05 -7.17 26.75
N ALA A 61 14.98 -6.74 26.08
CA ALA A 61 13.99 -7.64 25.51
C ALA A 61 14.76 -8.44 24.45
N THR A 62 15.26 -9.58 24.88
CA THR A 62 15.78 -10.62 24.01
C THR A 62 14.57 -11.21 23.28
N THR A 63 14.02 -10.47 22.33
CA THR A 63 13.19 -11.06 21.29
C THR A 63 14.16 -11.87 20.45
N SER A 64 14.38 -13.13 20.81
CA SER A 64 14.93 -14.09 19.88
C SER A 64 14.00 -14.05 18.66
N LYS A 65 14.37 -13.31 17.61
CA LYS A 65 13.62 -13.29 16.37
C LYS A 65 13.55 -14.75 15.92
N LYS A 66 12.36 -15.36 16.00
CA LYS A 66 12.08 -16.62 15.35
C LYS A 66 12.61 -16.54 13.92
N SER A 67 13.31 -17.57 13.48
CA SER A 67 13.72 -17.66 12.09
C SER A 67 12.47 -17.76 11.21
N ASP A 68 12.53 -17.31 9.97
CA ASP A 68 11.35 -17.34 9.08
C ASP A 68 10.78 -18.75 8.92
N GLU A 69 11.58 -19.80 9.12
CA GLU A 69 11.17 -21.21 9.06
C GLU A 69 10.35 -21.67 10.28
N ASP A 70 10.40 -20.95 11.40
CA ASP A 70 9.71 -21.30 12.66
C ASP A 70 8.23 -20.87 12.69
N TYR A 71 7.74 -20.29 11.58
CA TYR A 71 6.35 -19.89 11.42
C TYR A 71 5.57 -20.90 10.59
N ASP A 72 4.31 -21.11 10.96
CA ASP A 72 3.36 -21.90 10.18
C ASP A 72 2.87 -21.07 8.99
N TRP A 73 3.61 -21.16 7.89
CA TRP A 73 3.29 -20.47 6.65
C TRP A 73 2.23 -21.22 5.85
N MET A 74 1.28 -20.45 5.32
CA MET A 74 0.30 -20.90 4.36
C MET A 74 0.55 -20.21 3.02
N TYR A 75 0.07 -20.83 1.93
CA TYR A 75 0.20 -20.28 0.58
C TYR A 75 -1.15 -19.83 0.04
N PHE A 76 -1.19 -18.60 -0.49
CA PHE A 76 -2.40 -17.98 -1.04
C PHE A 76 -2.17 -17.44 -2.46
N GLU A 77 -3.25 -17.32 -3.21
CA GLU A 77 -3.31 -16.45 -4.39
C GLU A 77 -3.76 -15.05 -3.95
N LEU A 78 -3.04 -14.02 -4.38
CA LEU A 78 -3.37 -12.63 -4.09
C LEU A 78 -3.84 -11.92 -5.35
N THR A 79 -4.89 -11.13 -5.18
CA THR A 79 -5.32 -10.07 -6.10
C THR A 79 -5.35 -8.75 -5.34
N ALA A 80 -5.75 -7.69 -6.03
CA ALA A 80 -6.00 -6.40 -5.41
C ALA A 80 -7.32 -5.81 -5.91
N TYR A 81 -7.93 -4.99 -5.06
CA TYR A 81 -9.15 -4.25 -5.35
C TYR A 81 -9.09 -2.83 -4.77
N SER A 82 -9.99 -1.98 -5.23
CA SER A 82 -10.17 -0.64 -4.69
C SER A 82 -11.65 -0.38 -4.42
N ASN A 83 -12.01 0.80 -3.90
CA ASN A 83 -13.42 1.20 -3.79
C ASN A 83 -14.02 1.63 -5.13
N HIS A 84 -13.29 1.57 -6.24
CA HIS A 84 -13.82 2.00 -7.53
C HIS A 84 -15.02 1.15 -7.96
N GLU A 85 -15.91 1.72 -8.77
CA GLU A 85 -17.16 1.07 -9.18
C GLU A 85 -16.89 -0.29 -9.86
N ASN A 86 -15.82 -0.38 -10.65
CA ASN A 86 -15.40 -1.64 -11.29
C ASN A 86 -15.10 -2.78 -10.29
N SER A 87 -14.69 -2.44 -9.07
CA SER A 87 -14.33 -3.41 -8.02
C SER A 87 -15.51 -3.72 -7.10
N THR A 88 -16.34 -2.73 -6.77
CA THR A 88 -17.38 -2.85 -5.74
C THR A 88 -18.81 -2.78 -6.25
N GLY A 89 -19.01 -2.29 -7.48
CA GLY A 89 -20.32 -1.92 -8.04
C GLY A 89 -20.92 -0.66 -7.42
N LYS A 90 -20.15 0.12 -6.64
CA LYS A 90 -20.63 1.28 -5.87
C LYS A 90 -19.95 2.58 -6.26
N ASN A 91 -20.68 3.66 -6.10
CA ASN A 91 -20.27 5.04 -6.33
C ASN A 91 -20.10 5.79 -5.00
N LYS A 92 -19.32 6.89 -5.01
CA LYS A 92 -19.02 7.68 -3.79
C LYS A 92 -20.25 8.23 -3.06
N GLY A 93 -21.40 8.30 -3.73
CA GLY A 93 -22.68 8.72 -3.15
C GLY A 93 -23.44 7.61 -2.42
N ASP A 94 -23.04 6.35 -2.58
CA ASP A 94 -23.71 5.22 -1.94
C ASP A 94 -23.38 5.19 -0.45
N THR A 95 -24.38 4.89 0.38
CA THR A 95 -24.25 4.87 1.84
C THR A 95 -23.23 3.86 2.35
N ASP A 96 -22.99 2.79 1.58
CA ASP A 96 -22.09 1.70 1.89
C ASP A 96 -20.82 1.71 1.01
N TYR A 97 -20.52 2.85 0.39
CA TYR A 97 -19.27 3.08 -0.32
C TYR A 97 -18.07 2.98 0.64
N GLY A 98 -17.12 2.10 0.30
CA GLY A 98 -15.95 1.86 1.13
C GLY A 98 -16.26 1.21 2.49
N ILE A 99 -17.44 0.60 2.65
CA ILE A 99 -17.77 -0.19 3.84
C ILE A 99 -17.56 -1.68 3.54
N THR A 100 -16.68 -2.31 4.31
CA THR A 100 -16.36 -3.74 4.21
C THR A 100 -17.47 -4.61 4.78
N ALA A 101 -17.45 -5.92 4.47
CA ALA A 101 -18.38 -6.89 5.04
C ALA A 101 -18.34 -6.98 6.58
N SER A 102 -17.26 -6.52 7.23
CA SER A 102 -17.18 -6.41 8.69
C SER A 102 -17.91 -5.21 9.28
N GLY A 103 -18.27 -4.22 8.47
CA GLY A 103 -18.80 -2.92 8.88
C GLY A 103 -17.74 -1.82 9.01
N GLU A 104 -16.45 -2.16 8.87
CA GLU A 104 -15.35 -1.19 8.92
C GLU A 104 -15.19 -0.45 7.58
N LYS A 105 -14.63 0.77 7.63
CA LYS A 105 -14.20 1.48 6.42
C LYS A 105 -12.95 0.84 5.84
N THR A 106 -12.89 0.70 4.52
CA THR A 106 -11.69 0.26 3.82
C THR A 106 -10.54 1.23 4.09
N LYS A 107 -9.36 0.68 4.37
CA LYS A 107 -8.16 1.44 4.68
C LYS A 107 -6.94 0.75 4.10
N GLU A 108 -6.18 1.45 3.27
CA GLU A 108 -4.94 0.93 2.71
C GLU A 108 -3.93 0.64 3.81
N GLY A 109 -3.15 -0.43 3.61
CA GLY A 109 -2.21 -0.94 4.62
C GLY A 109 -2.88 -1.69 5.77
N VAL A 110 -4.22 -1.78 5.81
CA VAL A 110 -4.96 -2.50 6.85
C VAL A 110 -5.88 -3.55 6.23
N THR A 111 -6.80 -3.14 5.37
CA THR A 111 -7.91 -3.98 4.93
C THR A 111 -7.50 -5.04 3.91
N ILE A 112 -7.94 -6.28 4.11
CA ILE A 112 -7.97 -7.33 3.08
C ILE A 112 -9.33 -8.05 3.06
N ALA A 113 -9.68 -8.59 1.90
CA ALA A 113 -10.80 -9.50 1.73
C ALA A 113 -10.31 -10.96 1.70
N ALA A 114 -11.02 -11.86 2.37
CA ALA A 114 -10.70 -13.29 2.38
C ALA A 114 -11.96 -14.15 2.55
N ASP A 115 -11.81 -15.47 2.38
CA ASP A 115 -12.85 -16.43 2.77
C ASP A 115 -12.82 -16.63 4.29
N TRP A 116 -13.88 -16.18 4.98
CA TRP A 116 -13.96 -16.28 6.45
C TRP A 116 -14.00 -17.70 7.01
N ARG A 117 -14.17 -18.72 6.16
CA ARG A 117 -14.03 -20.13 6.57
C ARG A 117 -12.57 -20.57 6.67
N VAL A 118 -11.67 -19.85 6.00
CA VAL A 118 -10.21 -20.12 5.97
C VAL A 118 -9.47 -19.11 6.85
N LEU A 119 -9.76 -17.83 6.68
CA LEU A 119 -9.23 -16.74 7.50
C LEU A 119 -10.41 -15.96 8.10
N PRO A 120 -10.82 -16.26 9.35
CA PRO A 120 -11.95 -15.60 9.99
C PRO A 120 -11.85 -14.08 10.00
N LYS A 121 -13.01 -13.43 10.07
CA LYS A 121 -13.10 -11.97 10.24
C LYS A 121 -12.26 -11.53 11.45
N GLY A 122 -11.43 -10.52 11.27
CA GLY A 122 -10.59 -9.92 12.31
C GLY A 122 -9.20 -10.53 12.43
N THR A 123 -8.94 -11.68 11.80
CA THR A 123 -7.61 -12.30 11.80
C THR A 123 -6.55 -11.35 11.26
N ARG A 124 -5.45 -11.22 11.99
CA ARG A 124 -4.29 -10.45 11.54
C ARG A 124 -3.32 -11.39 10.85
N VAL A 125 -2.83 -10.97 9.71
CA VAL A 125 -1.87 -11.74 8.93
C VAL A 125 -0.67 -10.91 8.56
N TYR A 126 0.48 -11.56 8.45
CA TYR A 126 1.62 -11.03 7.72
C TYR A 126 1.69 -11.70 6.35
N ILE A 127 1.67 -10.89 5.31
CA ILE A 127 1.74 -11.32 3.91
C ILE A 127 3.13 -10.97 3.39
N ASP A 128 3.85 -11.98 2.91
CA ASP A 128 5.21 -11.79 2.38
C ASP A 128 5.21 -10.82 1.18
N GLY A 129 6.09 -9.81 1.24
CA GLY A 129 6.17 -8.73 0.25
C GLY A 129 5.03 -7.68 0.28
N VAL A 130 4.05 -7.79 1.19
CA VAL A 130 2.93 -6.83 1.33
C VAL A 130 2.84 -6.23 2.73
N GLY A 131 3.20 -7.00 3.76
CA GLY A 131 3.21 -6.60 5.17
C GLY A 131 1.97 -7.05 5.94
N GLU A 132 1.78 -6.45 7.12
CA GLU A 132 0.68 -6.79 8.03
C GLU A 132 -0.67 -6.28 7.54
N ARG A 133 -1.71 -7.11 7.65
CA ARG A 133 -3.08 -6.80 7.22
C ARG A 133 -4.11 -7.44 8.16
N VAL A 134 -5.35 -7.00 8.05
CA VAL A 134 -6.49 -7.45 8.85
C VAL A 134 -7.64 -7.86 7.93
N VAL A 135 -8.17 -9.07 8.16
CA VAL A 135 -9.32 -9.58 7.41
C VAL A 135 -10.59 -8.84 7.84
N GLN A 136 -11.01 -7.86 7.05
CA GLN A 136 -12.19 -7.06 7.32
C GLN A 136 -13.29 -7.27 6.26
N ASP A 137 -12.95 -7.82 5.10
CA ASP A 137 -13.87 -7.85 3.97
C ASP A 137 -14.08 -9.26 3.39
N LYS A 138 -15.08 -9.38 2.50
CA LYS A 138 -15.38 -10.57 1.69
C LYS A 138 -15.72 -10.16 0.27
N GLY A 139 -15.24 -10.93 -0.70
CA GLY A 139 -15.69 -10.85 -2.10
C GLY A 139 -16.42 -12.11 -2.54
N GLY A 140 -17.34 -11.96 -3.49
CA GLY A 140 -18.03 -13.11 -4.11
C GLY A 140 -17.06 -14.09 -4.77
N ALA A 141 -16.00 -13.58 -5.41
CA ALA A 141 -14.95 -14.36 -6.07
C ALA A 141 -13.77 -14.74 -5.16
N ILE A 142 -13.76 -14.27 -3.90
CA ILE A 142 -12.68 -14.51 -2.94
C ILE A 142 -13.09 -15.69 -2.05
N LYS A 143 -12.64 -16.88 -2.45
CA LYS A 143 -12.98 -18.18 -1.83
C LYS A 143 -11.73 -19.01 -1.61
N ASN A 144 -11.77 -19.89 -0.61
CA ASN A 144 -10.66 -20.77 -0.22
C ASN A 144 -9.37 -19.97 0.07
N LYS A 145 -8.23 -20.40 -0.49
CA LYS A 145 -6.92 -19.76 -0.29
C LYS A 145 -6.67 -18.58 -1.26
N ARG A 146 -7.60 -17.63 -1.29
CA ARG A 146 -7.47 -16.36 -2.03
C ARG A 146 -7.62 -15.17 -1.09
N ILE A 147 -6.78 -14.17 -1.27
CA ILE A 147 -6.82 -12.88 -0.57
C ILE A 147 -6.91 -11.76 -1.61
N ASP A 148 -7.75 -10.77 -1.34
CA ASP A 148 -7.80 -9.53 -2.12
C ASP A 148 -7.26 -8.38 -1.26
N VAL A 149 -6.20 -7.72 -1.73
CA VAL A 149 -5.56 -6.64 -0.99
C VAL A 149 -6.18 -5.31 -1.38
N TYR A 150 -6.63 -4.54 -0.39
CA TYR A 150 -7.21 -3.24 -0.64
C TYR A 150 -6.14 -2.19 -0.92
N PHE A 151 -6.38 -1.39 -1.96
CA PHE A 151 -5.65 -0.16 -2.29
C PHE A 151 -6.63 0.99 -2.45
N GLU A 152 -6.23 2.20 -2.06
CA GLU A 152 -7.02 3.42 -2.27
C GLU A 152 -7.08 3.77 -3.77
N SER A 153 -5.98 3.55 -4.50
CA SER A 153 -5.89 3.83 -5.94
C SER A 153 -6.25 2.60 -6.79
N GLU A 154 -7.23 2.76 -7.69
CA GLU A 154 -7.54 1.72 -8.70
C GLU A 154 -6.31 1.38 -9.56
N ARG A 155 -5.53 2.40 -9.93
CA ARG A 155 -4.31 2.20 -10.73
C ARG A 155 -3.29 1.33 -10.00
N GLU A 156 -3.14 1.50 -8.68
CA GLU A 156 -2.20 0.69 -7.89
C GLU A 156 -2.71 -0.74 -7.72
N ALA A 157 -4.02 -0.93 -7.52
CA ALA A 157 -4.64 -2.25 -7.51
C ALA A 157 -4.40 -2.99 -8.84
N LEU A 158 -4.57 -2.32 -9.98
CA LEU A 158 -4.31 -2.90 -11.30
C LEU A 158 -2.82 -3.25 -11.48
N ASN A 159 -1.92 -2.37 -11.07
CA ASN A 159 -0.48 -2.59 -11.15
C ASN A 159 0.01 -3.71 -10.22
N PHE A 160 -0.65 -3.91 -9.08
CA PHE A 160 -0.32 -5.00 -8.15
C PHE A 160 -0.46 -6.37 -8.83
N GLY A 161 -1.47 -6.51 -9.70
CA GLY A 161 -1.73 -7.69 -10.51
C GLY A 161 -2.11 -8.92 -9.67
N ARG A 162 -2.01 -10.10 -10.28
CA ARG A 162 -2.27 -11.37 -9.60
C ARG A 162 -0.96 -12.04 -9.21
N LYS A 163 -0.82 -12.40 -7.93
CA LYS A 163 0.36 -13.10 -7.41
C LYS A 163 -0.05 -14.49 -6.94
N LYS A 164 0.67 -15.51 -7.40
CA LYS A 164 0.39 -16.90 -7.03
C LYS A 164 1.40 -17.35 -5.99
N HIS A 165 0.97 -18.26 -5.11
CA HIS A 165 1.85 -18.96 -4.17
C HIS A 165 2.59 -18.02 -3.21
N VAL A 166 1.90 -17.00 -2.70
CA VAL A 166 2.45 -16.04 -1.72
C VAL A 166 2.33 -16.61 -0.32
N LYS A 167 3.40 -16.47 0.47
CA LYS A 167 3.46 -16.89 1.86
C LYS A 167 2.66 -15.93 2.75
N VAL A 168 1.79 -16.48 3.58
CA VAL A 168 0.95 -15.76 4.55
C VAL A 168 0.97 -16.51 5.87
N ARG A 169 1.17 -15.80 6.97
CA ARG A 169 1.08 -16.36 8.32
C ARG A 169 0.10 -15.55 9.16
N ILE A 170 -0.62 -16.24 10.03
CA ILE A 170 -1.45 -15.59 11.06
C ILE A 170 -0.52 -15.07 12.15
N ILE A 171 -0.79 -13.85 12.60
CA ILE A 171 -0.04 -13.19 13.68
C ILE A 171 -0.91 -12.85 14.89
N ASP A 172 -2.24 -12.93 14.74
CA ASP A 172 -3.27 -12.82 15.79
C ASP A 172 -4.59 -13.42 15.30
#